data_AF-A0A923CFX9-F1
#
_entry.id   AF-A0A923CFX9-F1
#
_cell.length_a   1.000
_cell.length_b   1.000
_cell.length_c   1.000
_cell.angle_alpha   90.00
_cell.angle_beta   90.00
_cell.angle_gamma   90.00
#
_symmetry.space_group_name_H-M   'P 1'
#
loop_
_entity.id
_entity.type
_entity.pdbx_description
1 polymer ?
#
loop_
_entity_poly.entity_id
_entity_poly.type
_entity_poly.pdbx_seq_one_letter_code
_entity_poly.pdbx_strand_id
1 'polypeptide(L)'
;MMNGEGILKELNQFTDELETLFGKYPSLEDTAARDVICEVLQSVFLSGKQDVKIPIFFGVFHPGANLSIHKVLKRFATSNGLTLFVASHDEEERVAILKEMFEKDQIVSRSGNPLTEILGEWV
;
A
#
# COMPACT_ATOMS: atom_id res chain seq x y z
N MET A 1 9.39 15.63 -17.01
CA MET A 1 8.77 15.44 -15.67
C MET A 1 8.66 13.95 -15.45
N MET A 2 9.49 13.38 -14.58
CA MET A 2 9.47 11.95 -14.19
C MET A 2 8.59 11.77 -12.93
N ASN A 3 7.42 12.43 -12.89
CA ASN A 3 6.79 12.81 -11.61
C ASN A 3 6.07 11.68 -10.86
N GLY A 4 5.89 10.49 -11.46
CA GLY A 4 5.20 9.35 -10.84
C GLY A 4 5.97 8.02 -10.87
N GLU A 5 7.07 7.91 -11.61
CA GLU A 5 7.75 6.62 -11.82
C GLU A 5 8.34 6.04 -10.52
N GLY A 6 8.82 6.91 -9.64
CA GLY A 6 9.35 6.51 -8.34
C GLY A 6 8.29 5.88 -7.45
N ILE A 7 7.14 6.55 -7.26
CA ILE A 7 6.05 6.02 -6.43
C ILE A 7 5.39 4.80 -7.08
N LEU A 8 5.24 4.78 -8.39
CA LEU A 8 4.67 3.64 -9.11
C LEU A 8 5.49 2.38 -8.87
N LYS A 9 6.83 2.48 -8.91
CA LYS A 9 7.71 1.35 -8.61
C LYS A 9 7.54 0.85 -7.17
N GLU A 10 7.49 1.77 -6.19
CA GLU A 10 7.31 1.41 -4.78
C GLU A 10 5.94 0.78 -4.52
N LEU A 11 4.90 1.28 -5.19
CA LEU A 11 3.55 0.73 -5.15
C LEU A 11 3.51 -0.67 -5.76
N ASN A 12 4.11 -0.90 -6.94
CA ASN A 12 4.17 -2.23 -7.54
C ASN A 12 4.93 -3.24 -6.67
N GLN A 13 6.02 -2.82 -6.03
CA GLN A 13 6.73 -3.66 -5.07
C GLN A 13 5.87 -3.96 -3.84
N PHE A 14 5.15 -2.95 -3.34
CA PHE A 14 4.22 -3.13 -2.22
C PHE A 14 3.09 -4.12 -2.56
N THR A 15 2.48 -3.97 -3.73
CA THR A 15 1.43 -4.85 -4.26
C THR A 15 1.89 -6.30 -4.37
N ASP A 16 3.09 -6.52 -4.92
CA ASP A 16 3.69 -7.84 -5.05
C ASP A 16 3.92 -8.56 -3.72
N GLU A 17 4.33 -7.81 -2.70
CA GLU A 17 4.56 -8.39 -1.39
C GLU A 17 3.27 -8.66 -0.63
N LEU A 18 2.24 -7.84 -0.82
CA LEU A 18 0.91 -8.13 -0.30
C LEU A 18 0.33 -9.39 -0.94
N GLU A 19 0.44 -9.54 -2.26
CA GLU A 19 0.04 -10.76 -2.97
C GLU A 19 0.77 -11.99 -2.40
N THR A 20 2.10 -11.90 -2.25
CA THR A 20 2.90 -12.98 -1.66
C THR A 20 2.46 -13.29 -0.23
N LEU A 21 2.13 -12.26 0.54
CA LEU A 21 1.71 -12.39 1.92
C LEU A 21 0.34 -13.06 2.04
N PHE A 22 -0.64 -12.63 1.25
CA PHE A 22 -1.99 -13.19 1.26
C PHE A 22 -2.00 -14.61 0.71
N GLY A 23 -1.19 -14.91 -0.32
CA GLY A 23 -0.99 -16.29 -0.78
C GLY A 23 -0.35 -17.20 0.29
N LYS A 24 0.52 -16.65 1.15
CA LYS A 24 1.13 -17.39 2.27
C LYS A 24 0.18 -17.55 3.46
N TYR A 25 -0.73 -16.60 3.66
CA TYR A 25 -1.70 -16.60 4.75
C TYR A 25 -3.12 -16.35 4.17
N PRO A 26 -3.74 -17.34 3.52
CA PRO A 26 -5.03 -17.16 2.84
C PRO A 26 -6.16 -16.67 3.75
N SER A 27 -6.05 -16.93 5.06
CA SER A 27 -6.98 -16.41 6.07
C SER A 27 -6.97 -14.89 6.20
N LEU A 28 -6.12 -14.16 5.48
CA LEU A 28 -6.08 -12.69 5.46
C LEU A 28 -6.99 -12.07 4.39
N GLU A 29 -7.44 -12.86 3.41
CA GLU A 29 -8.20 -12.36 2.25
C GLU A 29 -9.57 -11.80 2.63
N ASP A 30 -10.15 -12.18 3.77
CA ASP A 30 -11.50 -11.74 4.20
C ASP A 30 -11.45 -11.08 5.59
N THR A 31 -10.48 -10.19 5.81
CA THR A 31 -10.17 -9.69 7.15
C THR A 31 -9.98 -8.18 7.24
N ALA A 32 -10.21 -7.67 8.45
CA ALA A 32 -9.81 -6.33 8.91
C ALA A 32 -8.33 -5.98 8.67
N ALA A 33 -7.50 -6.93 8.21
CA ALA A 33 -6.15 -6.65 7.76
C ALA A 33 -6.12 -5.73 6.54
N ARG A 34 -7.01 -5.98 5.57
CA ARG A 34 -7.13 -5.18 4.33
C ARG A 34 -7.54 -3.75 4.65
N ASP A 35 -8.55 -3.57 5.50
CA ASP A 35 -9.02 -2.24 5.95
C ASP A 35 -7.90 -1.43 6.60
N VAL A 36 -7.16 -2.03 7.52
CA VAL A 36 -6.05 -1.34 8.20
C VAL A 36 -4.91 -1.02 7.23
N ILE A 37 -4.62 -1.89 6.26
CA ILE A 37 -3.64 -1.59 5.22
C ILE A 37 -4.10 -0.37 4.41
N CYS A 38 -5.38 -0.32 4.01
CA CYS A 38 -5.99 0.81 3.32
C CYS A 38 -5.91 2.10 4.15
N GLU A 39 -6.24 2.05 5.44
CA GLU A 39 -6.13 3.19 6.36
C GLU A 39 -4.70 3.72 6.46
N VAL A 40 -3.71 2.83 6.54
CA VAL A 40 -2.29 3.22 6.58
C VAL A 40 -1.87 3.88 5.26
N LEU A 41 -2.25 3.31 4.11
CA LEU A 41 -1.96 3.91 2.81
C LEU A 41 -2.59 5.31 2.68
N GLN A 42 -3.87 5.44 3.01
CA GLN A 42 -4.56 6.73 3.01
C GLN A 42 -3.88 7.72 3.94
N SER A 43 -3.51 7.30 5.16
CA SER A 43 -2.80 8.15 6.11
C SER A 43 -1.45 8.64 5.56
N VAL A 44 -0.65 7.75 4.98
CA VAL A 44 0.64 8.09 4.36
C VAL A 44 0.46 9.13 3.25
N PHE A 45 -0.49 8.90 2.33
CA PHE A 45 -0.67 9.74 1.15
C PHE A 45 -1.35 11.08 1.44
N LEU A 46 -2.33 11.10 2.34
CA LEU A 46 -3.08 12.30 2.69
C LEU A 46 -2.29 13.15 3.70
N SER A 47 -1.88 12.55 4.81
CA SER A 47 -1.24 13.32 5.89
C SER A 47 0.22 13.66 5.64
N GLY A 48 0.86 12.99 4.68
CA GLY A 48 2.30 13.10 4.41
C GLY A 48 3.20 12.68 5.57
N LYS A 49 2.62 12.12 6.64
CA LYS A 49 3.35 11.63 7.81
C LYS A 49 3.94 10.27 7.47
N GLN A 50 5.26 10.19 7.46
CA GLN A 50 5.97 8.92 7.26
C GLN A 50 6.10 8.10 8.55
N ASP A 51 5.89 8.74 9.71
CA ASP A 51 5.85 8.07 11.02
C ASP A 51 4.44 7.53 11.29
N VAL A 52 3.94 6.67 10.40
CA VAL A 52 2.61 6.09 10.54
C VAL A 52 2.65 5.04 11.64
N LYS A 53 1.84 5.27 12.67
CA LYS A 53 1.54 4.25 13.68
C LYS A 53 0.71 3.17 13.01
N ILE A 54 1.36 2.08 12.60
CA ILE A 54 0.67 0.89 12.10
C ILE A 54 -0.04 0.25 13.30
N PRO A 55 -1.37 0.19 13.30
CA PRO A 55 -2.10 -0.38 14.43
C PRO A 55 -1.98 -1.90 14.44
N ILE A 56 -2.25 -2.49 15.61
CA ILE A 56 -2.26 -3.95 15.77
C ILE A 56 -3.51 -4.48 15.09
N PHE A 57 -3.36 -5.47 14.20
CA PHE A 57 -4.48 -6.12 13.54
C PHE A 57 -5.09 -7.18 14.48
N PHE A 58 -6.14 -6.79 15.20
CA PHE A 58 -6.83 -7.67 16.15
C PHE A 58 -7.58 -8.84 15.47
N GLY A 59 -7.91 -8.71 14.19
CA GLY A 59 -8.53 -9.78 13.39
C GLY A 59 -7.54 -10.81 12.81
N VAL A 60 -6.24 -10.55 12.90
CA VAL A 60 -5.21 -11.45 12.38
C VAL A 60 -4.65 -12.27 13.55
N PHE A 61 -5.28 -13.42 13.79
CA PHE A 61 -4.89 -14.33 14.88
C PHE A 61 -3.53 -15.01 14.66
N HIS A 62 -2.91 -14.85 13.49
CA HIS A 62 -1.62 -15.43 13.17
C HIS A 62 -0.48 -14.41 13.44
N PRO A 63 0.34 -14.58 14.50
CA PRO A 63 1.38 -13.60 14.87
C PRO A 63 2.40 -13.35 13.75
N GLY A 64 2.71 -14.38 12.95
CA GLY A 64 3.60 -14.26 11.80
C GLY A 64 3.03 -13.42 10.65
N ALA A 65 1.70 -13.38 10.50
CA ALA A 65 1.05 -12.54 9.49
C ALA A 65 1.10 -11.08 9.94
N ASN A 66 0.76 -10.81 11.20
CA ASN A 66 0.87 -9.46 11.78
C ASN A 66 2.25 -8.84 11.62
N LEU A 67 3.29 -9.58 11.99
CA LEU A 67 4.67 -9.12 11.84
C LEU A 67 5.04 -8.86 10.37
N SER A 68 4.51 -9.66 9.46
CA SER A 68 4.80 -9.52 8.03
C SER A 68 4.09 -8.31 7.43
N ILE A 69 2.80 -8.09 7.74
CA ILE A 69 2.07 -6.88 7.33
C ILE A 69 2.78 -5.62 7.83
N HIS A 70 3.17 -5.60 9.11
CA HIS A 70 3.91 -4.46 9.69
C HIS A 70 5.21 -4.18 8.95
N LYS A 71 5.96 -5.22 8.56
CA LYS A 71 7.21 -5.05 7.81
C LYS A 71 6.96 -4.46 6.43
N VAL A 72 5.96 -4.96 5.71
CA VAL A 72 5.59 -4.49 4.37
C VAL A 72 5.16 -3.02 4.42
N LEU A 73 4.24 -2.68 5.32
CA LEU A 73 3.77 -1.31 5.52
C LEU A 73 4.89 -0.36 5.93
N LYS A 74 5.74 -0.77 6.89
CA LYS A 74 6.85 0.07 7.37
C LYS A 74 7.86 0.32 6.27
N ARG A 75 8.26 -0.70 5.49
CA ARG A 75 9.19 -0.49 4.37
C ARG A 75 8.60 0.50 3.38
N PHE A 76 7.34 0.31 2.98
CA PHE A 76 6.68 1.20 2.04
C PHE A 76 6.63 2.64 2.54
N ALA A 77 6.18 2.85 3.79
CA ALA A 77 6.08 4.16 4.44
C ALA A 77 7.43 4.90 4.52
N THR A 78 8.54 4.17 4.59
CA THR A 78 9.91 4.73 4.61
C THR A 78 10.61 4.67 3.26
N SER A 79 9.92 4.29 2.18
CA SER A 79 10.55 4.16 0.87
C SER A 79 10.93 5.52 0.31
N ASN A 80 12.04 5.56 -0.45
CA ASN A 80 12.53 6.81 -1.04
C ASN A 80 11.55 7.35 -2.08
N GLY A 81 10.94 6.47 -2.89
CA GLY A 81 9.96 6.88 -3.90
C GLY A 81 8.74 7.55 -3.27
N LEU A 82 8.19 6.97 -2.20
CA LEU A 82 7.10 7.60 -1.44
C LEU A 82 7.54 8.90 -0.76
N THR A 83 8.70 8.90 -0.14
CA THR A 83 9.22 10.09 0.55
C THR A 83 9.34 11.28 -0.38
N LEU A 84 9.93 11.06 -1.56
CA LEU A 84 10.06 12.10 -2.57
C LEU A 84 8.69 12.48 -3.14
N PHE A 85 7.81 11.51 -3.36
CA PHE A 85 6.46 11.77 -3.88
C PHE A 85 5.65 12.68 -2.94
N VAL A 86 5.63 12.37 -1.65
CA VAL A 86 4.96 13.17 -0.62
C VAL A 86 5.58 14.56 -0.47
N ALA A 87 6.91 14.66 -0.56
CA ALA A 87 7.60 15.94 -0.44
C ALA A 87 7.46 16.84 -1.68
N SER A 88 7.23 16.26 -2.86
CA SER A 88 7.25 16.99 -4.14
C SER A 88 5.88 17.40 -4.65
N HIS A 89 4.80 16.87 -4.08
CA HIS A 89 3.43 17.11 -4.53
C HIS A 89 2.56 17.43 -3.32
N ASP A 90 1.59 18.33 -3.46
CA ASP A 90 0.59 18.56 -2.42
C ASP A 90 -0.47 17.43 -2.37
N GLU A 91 -1.43 17.51 -1.45
CA GLU A 91 -2.43 16.45 -1.28
C GLU A 91 -3.30 16.25 -2.53
N GLU A 92 -3.76 17.34 -3.16
CA GLU A 92 -4.64 17.27 -4.32
C GLU A 92 -3.90 16.66 -5.53
N GLU A 93 -2.65 17.08 -5.76
CA GLU A 93 -1.78 16.52 -6.79
C GLU A 93 -1.51 15.03 -6.56
N ARG A 94 -1.21 14.62 -5.32
CA ARG A 94 -0.98 13.21 -4.99
C ARG A 94 -2.21 12.37 -5.27
N VAL A 95 -3.39 12.85 -4.87
CA VAL A 95 -4.66 12.15 -5.13
C VAL A 95 -4.93 12.04 -6.63
N ALA A 96 -4.70 13.10 -7.41
CA ALA A 96 -4.90 13.07 -8.85
C ALA A 96 -3.97 12.05 -9.54
N ILE A 97 -2.69 12.05 -9.18
CA ILE A 97 -1.70 11.10 -9.71
C ILE A 97 -2.07 9.66 -9.35
N LEU A 98 -2.45 9.40 -8.09
CA LEU A 98 -2.86 8.08 -7.66
C LEU A 98 -4.11 7.62 -8.43
N LYS A 99 -5.14 8.48 -8.53
CA LYS A 99 -6.36 8.16 -9.30
C LYS A 99 -6.03 7.77 -10.73
N GLU A 100 -5.18 8.54 -11.41
CA GLU A 100 -4.75 8.22 -12.78
C GLU A 100 -4.04 6.86 -12.85
N MET A 101 -3.18 6.54 -11.88
CA MET A 101 -2.49 5.24 -11.82
C MET A 101 -3.45 4.06 -11.61
N PHE A 102 -4.49 4.24 -10.80
CA PHE A 102 -5.54 3.24 -10.60
C PHE A 102 -6.44 3.10 -11.83
N GLU A 103 -6.88 4.20 -12.44
CA GLU A 103 -7.71 4.19 -13.66
C GLU A 103 -7.00 3.53 -14.85
N LYS A 104 -5.66 3.58 -14.87
CA LYS A 104 -4.82 2.97 -15.91
C LYS A 104 -4.29 1.58 -15.54
N ASP A 105 -4.73 0.99 -14.43
CA ASP A 105 -4.27 -0.31 -13.92
C ASP A 105 -2.74 -0.43 -13.87
N GLN A 106 -2.05 0.65 -13.47
CA GLN A 106 -0.58 0.66 -13.43
C GLN A 106 -0.03 0.02 -12.14
N ILE A 107 -0.84 0.01 -11.08
CA ILE A 107 -0.45 -0.47 -9.75
C ILE A 107 -0.78 -1.97 -9.63
N VAL A 108 0.17 -2.81 -10.02
CA VAL A 108 0.00 -4.26 -10.18
C VAL A 108 1.14 -5.04 -9.53
N SER A 109 0.86 -6.28 -9.10
CA SER A 109 1.88 -7.24 -8.67
C SER A 109 2.75 -7.69 -9.85
N ARG A 110 3.84 -8.43 -9.59
CA ARG A 110 4.63 -9.07 -10.67
C ARG A 110 3.82 -10.10 -11.45
N SER A 111 2.78 -10.67 -10.84
CA SER A 111 1.85 -11.61 -11.46
C SER A 111 0.80 -10.90 -12.33
N GLY A 112 0.73 -9.57 -12.28
CA GLY A 112 -0.23 -8.75 -13.02
C GLY A 112 -1.56 -8.51 -12.29
N ASN A 113 -1.67 -8.88 -11.01
CA ASN A 113 -2.89 -8.64 -10.24
C ASN A 113 -2.93 -7.19 -9.72
N PRO A 114 -4.00 -6.43 -9.98
CA PRO A 114 -4.16 -5.08 -9.46
C PRO A 114 -4.15 -5.03 -7.93
N LEU A 115 -3.64 -3.93 -7.36
CA LEU A 115 -3.67 -3.72 -5.91
C LEU A 115 -5.10 -3.70 -5.35
N THR A 116 -6.06 -3.19 -6.12
CA THR A 116 -7.49 -3.18 -5.79
C THR A 116 -8.06 -4.60 -5.65
N GLU A 117 -7.63 -5.54 -6.49
CA GLU A 117 -8.03 -6.95 -6.37
C GLU A 117 -7.38 -7.60 -5.12
N ILE A 118 -6.11 -7.28 -4.85
CA ILE A 118 -5.37 -7.83 -3.72
C ILE A 118 -5.94 -7.33 -2.39
N LEU A 119 -6.29 -6.05 -2.28
CA LEU A 119 -6.85 -5.43 -1.08
C LEU A 119 -8.37 -5.60 -0.95
N GLY A 120 -9.07 -6.04 -1.99
CA GLY A 120 -10.53 -5.92 -2.07
C GLY A 120 -10.95 -4.48 -2.40
N GLU A 121 -12.25 -4.26 -2.67
CA GLU A 121 -12.77 -2.95 -3.09
C GLU A 121 -12.22 -1.81 -2.22
N TRP A 122 -11.40 -0.97 -2.84
CA TRP A 122 -10.89 0.24 -2.22
C TRP A 122 -11.91 1.35 -2.45
N VAL A 123 -12.85 1.50 -1.51
CA VAL A 123 -13.89 2.53 -1.53
C VAL A 123 -13.38 3.82 -0.90
#